data_AF-R9ADD2-F1
#
_entry.id   AF-R9ADD2-F1
#
_cell.length_a   1.000
_cell.length_b   1.000
_cell.length_c   1.000
_cell.angle_alpha   90.00
_cell.angle_beta   90.00
_cell.angle_gamma   90.00
#
_symmetry.space_group_name_H-M   'P 1'
#
loop_
_entity.id
_entity.type
_entity.pdbx_description
1 polymer ?
#
loop_
_entity_poly.entity_id
_entity_poly.type
_entity_poly.pdbx_seq_one_letter_code
_entity_poly.pdbx_strand_id
1 'polypeptide(L)'
;MSSFRKDYDVEHYRDKVKEEEQRARAFAKENEQRISNGQKPLSRTAFEQRKGPKPTHKLQQRDKDLALDKNTNRTVVVAQGTRQNQPGFFCEVCSRTYKDSASYLDHINSRAHLRKLGQTVDTERSTIHHVRARIALLKEQTKEASQKKDYDFRKRVGEIRQGEIDSKMEKRASRKAKKSKNQNTIDNDQQDDQGNDEMARIMGFTGFGG
;
A
#
# COMPACT_ATOMS: atom_id res chain seq x y z
N MET A 1 -35.22 -6.56 18.94
CA MET A 1 -34.65 -7.90 19.21
C MET A 1 -34.41 -8.58 17.86
N SER A 2 -33.21 -8.41 17.29
CA SER A 2 -32.86 -9.09 16.03
C SER A 2 -32.51 -10.55 16.35
N SER A 3 -33.16 -11.51 15.70
CA SER A 3 -32.98 -12.94 15.94
C SER A 3 -31.53 -13.37 15.62
N PHE A 4 -30.94 -14.17 16.51
CA PHE A 4 -29.58 -14.72 16.39
C PHE A 4 -29.54 -16.01 15.52
N ARG A 5 -30.65 -16.37 14.88
CA ARG A 5 -30.82 -17.59 14.09
C ARG A 5 -30.76 -17.25 12.61
N LYS A 6 -30.04 -18.06 11.84
CA LYS A 6 -30.02 -17.94 10.38
C LYS A 6 -31.40 -18.33 9.85
N ASP A 7 -32.13 -17.36 9.33
CA ASP A 7 -33.38 -17.60 8.65
C ASP A 7 -33.06 -18.10 7.23
N TYR A 8 -33.41 -19.36 6.95
CA TYR A 8 -33.22 -19.97 5.63
C TYR A 8 -34.44 -19.64 4.77
N ASP A 9 -34.29 -18.71 3.83
CA ASP A 9 -35.33 -18.38 2.85
C ASP A 9 -35.48 -19.50 1.81
N VAL A 10 -36.61 -20.22 1.88
CA VAL A 10 -36.90 -21.41 1.06
C VAL A 10 -36.91 -21.07 -0.44
N GLU A 11 -37.38 -19.87 -0.83
CA GLU A 11 -37.45 -19.47 -2.24
C GLU A 11 -36.05 -19.27 -2.84
N HIS A 12 -35.14 -18.64 -2.10
CA HIS A 12 -33.74 -18.48 -2.52
C HIS A 12 -33.04 -19.82 -2.76
N TYR A 13 -33.29 -20.82 -1.90
CA TYR A 13 -32.72 -22.15 -2.09
C TYR A 13 -33.38 -22.90 -3.26
N ARG A 14 -34.69 -22.75 -3.46
CA ARG A 14 -35.39 -23.31 -4.63
C ARG A 14 -34.82 -22.74 -5.93
N ASP A 15 -34.61 -21.44 -5.99
CA ASP A 15 -34.09 -20.80 -7.20
C ASP A 15 -32.63 -21.13 -7.47
N LYS A 16 -31.81 -21.27 -6.42
CA LYS A 16 -30.44 -21.81 -6.56
C LYS A 16 -30.44 -23.23 -7.12
N VAL A 17 -31.31 -24.11 -6.64
CA VAL A 17 -31.41 -25.48 -7.15
C VAL A 17 -31.84 -25.49 -8.62
N LYS A 18 -32.84 -24.67 -8.99
CA LYS A 18 -33.25 -24.52 -10.39
C LYS A 18 -32.11 -24.03 -11.27
N GLU A 19 -31.34 -23.05 -10.81
CA GLU A 19 -30.19 -22.51 -11.56
C GLU A 19 -29.09 -23.57 -11.73
N GLU A 20 -28.77 -24.33 -10.68
CA GLU A 20 -27.82 -25.43 -10.74
C GLU A 20 -28.28 -26.55 -11.68
N GLU A 21 -29.57 -26.88 -11.68
CA GLU A 21 -30.15 -27.87 -12.58
C GLU A 21 -30.11 -27.41 -14.04
N GLN A 22 -30.46 -26.15 -14.32
CA GLN A 22 -30.33 -25.57 -15.66
C GLN A 22 -28.87 -25.59 -16.15
N ARG A 23 -27.91 -25.26 -15.29
CA ARG A 23 -26.48 -25.32 -15.61
C ARG A 23 -26.02 -26.75 -15.87
N ALA A 24 -26.46 -27.73 -15.06
CA ALA A 24 -26.14 -29.13 -15.26
C ALA A 24 -26.73 -29.68 -16.57
N ARG A 25 -27.98 -29.32 -16.90
CA ARG A 25 -28.62 -29.67 -18.17
C ARG A 25 -27.89 -29.04 -19.37
N ALA A 26 -27.46 -27.78 -19.26
CA ALA A 26 -26.67 -27.14 -20.32
C ALA A 26 -25.31 -27.82 -20.53
N PHE A 27 -24.64 -28.21 -19.44
CA PHE A 27 -23.39 -28.97 -19.50
C PHE A 27 -23.56 -30.34 -20.16
N ALA A 28 -24.63 -31.08 -19.81
CA ALA A 28 -24.94 -32.37 -20.40
C ALA A 28 -25.18 -32.26 -21.91
N LYS A 29 -26.02 -31.30 -22.34
CA LYS A 29 -26.30 -31.03 -23.76
C LYS A 29 -25.05 -30.71 -24.57
N GLU A 30 -24.14 -29.87 -24.05
CA GLU A 30 -22.89 -29.54 -24.75
C GLU A 30 -21.98 -30.78 -24.87
N ASN A 31 -21.90 -31.61 -23.83
CA ASN A 31 -21.12 -32.84 -23.88
C ASN A 31 -21.69 -33.87 -24.85
N GLU A 32 -23.02 -34.04 -24.91
CA GLU A 32 -23.70 -34.88 -25.90
C GLU A 32 -23.39 -34.41 -27.34
N GLN A 33 -23.45 -33.10 -27.59
CA GLN A 33 -23.08 -32.52 -28.88
C GLN A 33 -21.60 -32.78 -29.21
N ARG A 34 -20.69 -32.71 -28.24
CA ARG A 34 -19.28 -33.04 -28.47
C ARG A 34 -19.06 -34.50 -28.80
N ILE A 35 -19.75 -35.41 -28.11
CA ILE A 35 -19.68 -36.85 -28.37
C ILE A 35 -20.24 -37.15 -29.76
N SER A 36 -21.37 -36.54 -30.14
CA SER A 36 -21.92 -36.65 -31.50
C SER A 36 -20.95 -36.15 -32.56
N ASN A 37 -20.16 -35.12 -32.24
CA ASN A 37 -19.09 -34.59 -33.11
C ASN A 37 -17.76 -35.36 -32.99
N GLY A 38 -17.72 -36.50 -32.28
CA GLY A 38 -16.52 -37.32 -32.10
C GLY A 38 -15.44 -36.72 -31.19
N GLN A 39 -15.74 -35.64 -30.47
CA GLN A 39 -14.84 -34.99 -29.52
C GLN A 39 -14.99 -35.54 -28.11
N LYS A 40 -13.91 -35.49 -27.32
CA LYS A 40 -13.93 -35.89 -25.91
C LYS A 40 -14.85 -34.96 -25.08
N PRO A 41 -15.60 -35.51 -24.09
CA PRO A 41 -16.44 -34.71 -23.21
C PRO A 41 -15.60 -33.75 -22.36
N LEU A 42 -16.13 -32.57 -22.07
CA LEU A 42 -15.48 -31.61 -21.19
C LEU A 42 -15.69 -32.01 -19.72
N SER A 43 -14.68 -31.73 -18.90
CA SER A 43 -14.84 -31.67 -17.45
C SER A 43 -15.70 -30.46 -17.05
N ARG A 44 -16.42 -30.56 -15.93
CA ARG A 44 -17.22 -29.47 -15.36
C ARG A 44 -16.40 -28.19 -15.18
N THR A 45 -15.15 -28.33 -14.72
CA THR A 45 -14.24 -27.20 -14.56
C THR A 45 -13.86 -26.57 -15.89
N ALA A 46 -13.69 -27.37 -16.95
CA ALA A 46 -13.36 -26.87 -18.29
C ALA A 46 -14.55 -26.15 -18.94
N PHE A 47 -15.78 -26.61 -18.69
CA PHE A 47 -17.01 -25.96 -19.15
C PHE A 47 -17.19 -24.58 -18.49
N GLU A 48 -17.09 -24.51 -17.16
CA GLU A 48 -17.17 -23.24 -16.43
C GLU A 48 -16.06 -22.26 -16.86
N GLN A 49 -14.84 -22.76 -17.08
CA GLN A 49 -13.73 -21.94 -17.56
C GLN A 49 -13.92 -21.40 -18.99
N ARG A 50 -14.68 -22.08 -19.86
CA ARG A 50 -14.99 -21.61 -21.22
C ARG A 50 -16.09 -20.56 -21.25
N LYS A 51 -17.04 -20.63 -20.31
CA LYS A 51 -18.14 -19.67 -20.14
C LYS A 51 -17.70 -18.35 -19.49
N GLY A 52 -16.55 -18.32 -18.82
CA GLY A 52 -15.98 -17.09 -18.28
C GLY A 52 -15.69 -16.03 -19.37
N PRO A 53 -15.58 -14.74 -18.99
CA PRO A 53 -15.26 -13.68 -19.93
C PRO A 53 -13.98 -14.02 -20.71
N LYS A 54 -14.03 -13.81 -22.03
CA LYS A 54 -12.83 -13.96 -22.86
C LYS A 54 -11.78 -12.97 -22.34
N PRO A 55 -10.51 -13.38 -22.20
CA PRO A 55 -9.49 -12.49 -21.70
C PRO A 55 -9.34 -11.28 -22.65
N THR A 56 -9.64 -10.10 -22.12
CA THR A 56 -9.71 -8.83 -22.87
C THR A 56 -8.35 -8.19 -23.03
N HIS A 57 -7.43 -8.42 -22.09
CA HIS A 57 -6.12 -7.77 -22.04
C HIS A 57 -4.97 -8.78 -22.08
N LYS A 58 -3.85 -8.36 -22.66
CA LYS A 58 -2.59 -9.12 -22.63
C LYS A 58 -1.91 -9.00 -21.28
N LEU A 59 -0.90 -9.83 -21.04
CA LEU A 59 -0.13 -9.78 -19.80
C LEU A 59 0.60 -8.44 -19.68
N GLN A 60 0.23 -7.66 -18.66
CA GLN A 60 0.84 -6.37 -18.35
C GLN A 60 1.79 -6.51 -17.15
N GLN A 61 2.82 -5.65 -17.12
CA GLN A 61 3.67 -5.50 -15.94
C GLN A 61 2.85 -4.93 -14.78
N ARG A 62 3.12 -5.37 -13.55
CA ARG A 62 2.45 -4.85 -12.37
C ARG A 62 3.03 -3.48 -12.01
N ASP A 63 2.15 -2.50 -11.80
CA ASP A 63 2.54 -1.15 -11.35
C ASP A 63 2.59 -1.01 -9.82
N LYS A 64 1.93 -1.92 -9.10
CA LYS A 64 1.83 -1.89 -7.64
C LYS A 64 2.64 -3.01 -7.01
N ASP A 65 3.40 -2.65 -5.98
CA ASP A 65 4.12 -3.62 -5.17
C ASP A 65 3.15 -4.51 -4.39
N LEU A 66 3.45 -5.81 -4.41
CA LEU A 66 2.65 -6.84 -3.73
C LEU A 66 2.79 -6.78 -2.20
N ALA A 67 3.71 -5.95 -1.70
CA ALA A 67 3.95 -5.67 -0.30
C ALA A 67 3.99 -6.93 0.58
N LEU A 68 4.79 -7.90 0.15
CA LEU A 68 4.97 -9.20 0.83
C LEU A 68 5.54 -9.02 2.25
N ASP A 69 6.17 -7.89 2.53
CA ASP A 69 6.85 -7.61 3.80
C ASP A 69 5.93 -7.12 4.92
N LYS A 70 4.65 -6.78 4.63
CA LYS A 70 3.73 -6.15 5.58
C LYS A 70 3.50 -6.95 6.87
N ASN A 71 3.67 -8.27 6.81
CA ASN A 71 3.46 -9.18 7.93
C ASN A 71 4.74 -9.89 8.38
N THR A 72 5.91 -9.40 7.94
CA THR A 72 7.18 -9.89 8.48
C THR A 72 7.29 -9.54 9.96
N ASN A 73 7.68 -10.51 10.79
CA ASN A 73 7.85 -10.39 12.23
C ASN A 73 6.59 -10.05 13.05
N ARG A 74 5.39 -10.17 12.49
CA ARG A 74 4.12 -9.96 13.21
C ARG A 74 3.36 -11.27 13.39
N THR A 75 2.90 -11.53 14.61
CA THR A 75 2.00 -12.66 14.92
C THR A 75 0.55 -12.21 14.82
N VAL A 76 -0.24 -12.85 13.95
CA VAL A 76 -1.68 -12.56 13.79
C VAL A 76 -2.47 -13.67 14.47
N VAL A 77 -3.35 -13.30 15.41
CA VAL A 77 -4.25 -14.23 16.08
C VAL A 77 -5.39 -14.62 15.14
N VAL A 78 -5.53 -15.90 14.86
CA VAL A 78 -6.54 -16.44 13.95
C VAL A 78 -7.86 -16.61 14.70
N ALA A 79 -8.84 -15.74 14.43
CA ALA A 79 -10.21 -15.96 14.89
C ALA A 79 -10.86 -17.09 14.08
N GLN A 80 -11.35 -18.10 14.77
CA GLN A 80 -11.93 -19.31 14.18
C GLN A 80 -13.27 -18.99 13.49
N GLY A 81 -13.26 -18.84 12.16
CA GLY A 81 -14.47 -18.63 11.36
C GLY A 81 -14.29 -17.82 10.08
N THR A 82 -13.32 -16.91 10.05
CA THR A 82 -13.10 -16.02 8.89
C THR A 82 -11.98 -16.57 8.02
N ARG A 83 -12.32 -17.11 6.85
CA ARG A 83 -11.32 -17.63 5.87
C ARG A 83 -10.30 -16.58 5.41
N GLN A 84 -10.58 -15.29 5.63
CA GLN A 84 -9.70 -14.17 5.29
C GLN A 84 -8.62 -13.90 6.35
N ASN A 85 -8.77 -14.37 7.59
CA ASN A 85 -7.85 -14.08 8.71
C ASN A 85 -6.89 -15.23 9.03
N GLN A 86 -6.66 -16.14 8.07
CA GLN A 86 -5.62 -17.16 8.21
C GLN A 86 -4.24 -16.54 7.97
N PRO A 87 -3.19 -17.01 8.67
CA PRO A 87 -1.85 -16.46 8.51
C PRO A 87 -1.33 -16.87 7.13
N GLY A 88 -0.94 -15.88 6.33
CA GLY A 88 -0.43 -16.08 4.98
C GLY A 88 -0.81 -14.94 4.02
N PHE A 89 -0.50 -15.14 2.75
CA PHE A 89 -0.85 -14.25 1.65
C PHE A 89 -2.24 -14.58 1.10
N PHE A 90 -3.14 -13.61 1.12
CA PHE A 90 -4.50 -13.78 0.60
C PHE A 90 -4.62 -13.28 -0.83
N CYS A 91 -5.27 -14.06 -1.69
CA CYS A 91 -5.66 -13.66 -3.03
C CYS A 91 -7.16 -13.36 -3.07
N GLU A 92 -7.53 -12.09 -3.26
CA GLU A 92 -8.93 -11.63 -3.30
C GLU A 92 -9.70 -12.25 -4.48
N VAL A 93 -9.08 -12.31 -5.65
CA VAL A 93 -9.69 -12.83 -6.89
C VAL A 93 -10.05 -14.31 -6.78
N CYS A 94 -9.21 -15.09 -6.08
CA CYS A 94 -9.38 -16.53 -5.96
C CYS A 94 -9.96 -16.96 -4.62
N SER A 95 -10.12 -16.04 -3.66
CA SER A 95 -10.51 -16.28 -2.28
C SER A 95 -9.72 -17.45 -1.64
N ARG A 96 -8.41 -17.46 -1.84
CA ARG A 96 -7.48 -18.51 -1.37
C ARG A 96 -6.33 -17.89 -0.60
N THR A 97 -5.94 -18.54 0.48
CA THR A 97 -4.80 -18.19 1.33
C THR A 97 -3.62 -19.11 1.02
N TYR A 98 -2.44 -18.52 0.83
CA TYR A 98 -1.18 -19.22 0.60
C TYR A 98 -0.25 -18.96 1.78
N LYS A 99 0.43 -19.99 2.27
CA LYS A 99 1.32 -19.87 3.44
C LYS A 99 2.69 -19.29 3.07
N ASP A 100 3.16 -19.62 1.87
CA ASP A 100 4.48 -19.23 1.38
C ASP A 100 4.39 -18.14 0.31
N SER A 101 5.41 -17.28 0.25
CA SER A 101 5.50 -16.20 -0.75
C SER A 101 5.70 -16.75 -2.16
N ALA A 102 6.53 -17.77 -2.33
CA ALA A 102 6.74 -18.43 -3.62
C ALA A 102 5.44 -19.03 -4.17
N SER A 103 4.70 -19.76 -3.32
CA SER A 103 3.42 -20.35 -3.70
C SER A 103 2.37 -19.29 -4.08
N TYR A 104 2.38 -18.15 -3.39
CA TYR A 104 1.52 -17.01 -3.72
C TYR A 104 1.89 -16.35 -5.05
N LEU A 105 3.18 -16.19 -5.34
CA LEU A 105 3.67 -15.65 -6.62
C LEU A 105 3.32 -16.58 -7.79
N ASP A 106 3.53 -17.88 -7.63
CA ASP A 106 3.14 -18.89 -8.63
C ASP A 106 1.64 -18.90 -8.86
N HIS A 107 0.85 -18.71 -7.79
CA HIS A 107 -0.59 -18.58 -7.91
C HIS A 107 -1.00 -17.37 -8.73
N ILE A 108 -0.44 -16.20 -8.43
CA ILE A 108 -0.72 -14.95 -9.13
C ILE A 108 -0.36 -15.06 -10.62
N ASN A 109 0.75 -15.73 -10.93
CA ASN A 109 1.19 -15.92 -12.31
C ASN A 109 0.51 -17.13 -12.99
N SER A 110 -0.34 -17.88 -12.28
CA SER A 110 -1.02 -19.03 -12.83
C SER A 110 -2.08 -18.64 -13.87
N ARG A 111 -2.22 -19.46 -14.91
CA ARG A 111 -3.24 -19.29 -15.97
C ARG A 111 -4.66 -19.18 -15.40
N ALA A 112 -4.93 -19.89 -14.31
CA ALA A 112 -6.23 -19.88 -13.66
C ALA A 112 -6.55 -18.54 -12.98
N HIS A 113 -5.55 -17.91 -12.35
CA HIS A 113 -5.71 -16.58 -11.75
C HIS A 113 -5.82 -15.49 -12.80
N LEU A 114 -4.91 -15.47 -13.78
CA LEU A 114 -4.93 -14.50 -14.88
C LEU A 114 -6.23 -14.55 -15.68
N ARG A 115 -6.79 -15.74 -15.90
CA ARG A 115 -8.08 -15.88 -16.58
C ARG A 115 -9.25 -15.27 -15.81
N LYS A 116 -9.23 -15.33 -14.47
CA LYS A 116 -10.25 -14.66 -13.64
C LYS A 116 -10.09 -13.13 -13.65
N LEU A 117 -8.85 -12.65 -13.78
CA LEU A 117 -8.55 -11.24 -14.02
C LEU A 117 -8.89 -10.78 -15.45
N GLY A 118 -9.14 -11.71 -16.38
CA GLY A 118 -9.36 -11.40 -17.79
C GLY A 118 -8.08 -11.09 -18.57
N GLN A 119 -6.92 -11.54 -18.09
CA GLN A 119 -5.63 -11.40 -18.76
C GLN A 119 -5.18 -12.72 -19.41
N THR A 120 -4.55 -12.63 -20.59
CA THR A 120 -3.81 -13.77 -21.19
C THR A 120 -2.42 -13.89 -20.58
N VAL A 121 -1.81 -15.06 -20.74
CA VAL A 121 -0.38 -15.27 -20.43
C VAL A 121 0.52 -14.63 -21.49
N ASP A 122 -0.03 -14.44 -22.69
CA ASP A 122 0.71 -13.95 -23.83
C ASP A 122 1.09 -12.48 -23.62
N THR A 123 2.37 -12.19 -23.78
CA THR A 123 2.95 -10.85 -23.75
C THR A 123 2.94 -10.20 -25.13
N GLU A 124 2.98 -8.87 -25.15
CA GLU A 124 3.14 -8.13 -26.39
C GLU A 124 4.55 -8.27 -26.96
N ARG A 125 4.65 -8.35 -28.29
CA ARG A 125 5.94 -8.34 -28.97
C ARG A 125 6.56 -6.94 -28.85
N SER A 126 7.82 -6.89 -28.42
CA SER A 126 8.55 -5.64 -28.30
C SER A 126 8.85 -5.05 -29.68
N THR A 127 8.68 -3.73 -29.82
CA THR A 127 9.12 -2.97 -31.01
C THR A 127 10.40 -2.19 -30.70
N ILE A 128 11.08 -1.71 -31.74
CA ILE A 128 12.31 -0.91 -31.61
C ILE A 128 12.08 0.33 -30.71
N HIS A 129 10.90 0.94 -30.78
CA HIS A 129 10.54 2.08 -29.94
C HIS A 129 10.54 1.71 -28.45
N HIS A 130 9.94 0.58 -28.08
CA HIS A 130 9.92 0.10 -26.69
C HIS A 130 11.32 -0.15 -26.14
N VAL A 131 12.22 -0.67 -26.98
CA VAL A 131 13.63 -0.89 -26.59
C VAL A 131 14.34 0.44 -26.35
N ARG A 132 14.18 1.43 -27.23
CA ARG A 132 14.77 2.77 -27.06
C ARG A 132 14.25 3.44 -25.79
N ALA A 133 12.95 3.40 -25.54
CA ALA A 133 12.34 3.96 -24.32
C ALA A 133 12.88 3.27 -23.07
N ARG A 134 12.99 1.93 -23.06
CA ARG A 134 13.54 1.19 -21.92
C ARG A 134 15.02 1.50 -21.69
N ILE A 135 15.82 1.64 -22.73
CA ILE A 135 17.23 2.05 -22.60
C ILE A 135 17.35 3.46 -22.04
N ALA A 136 16.48 4.40 -22.44
CA ALA A 136 16.48 5.75 -21.90
C ALA A 136 16.16 5.74 -20.39
N LEU A 137 15.11 5.04 -19.97
CA LEU A 137 14.76 4.87 -18.56
C LEU A 137 15.90 4.25 -17.74
N LEU A 138 16.55 3.20 -18.27
CA LEU A 138 17.69 2.57 -17.59
C LEU A 138 18.89 3.53 -17.47
N LYS A 139 19.15 4.37 -18.49
CA LYS A 139 20.21 5.38 -18.43
C LYS A 139 19.90 6.47 -17.40
N GLU A 140 18.65 6.87 -17.25
CA GLU A 140 18.23 7.84 -16.22
C GLU A 140 18.38 7.22 -14.83
N GLN A 141 17.89 6.00 -14.63
CA GLN A 141 18.04 5.27 -13.36
C GLN A 141 19.51 5.06 -12.97
N THR A 142 20.39 4.74 -13.93
CA THR A 142 21.83 4.59 -13.63
C THR A 142 22.51 5.92 -13.34
N LYS A 143 22.13 7.00 -14.03
CA LYS A 143 22.61 8.37 -13.73
C LYS A 143 22.16 8.84 -12.35
N GLU A 144 20.91 8.60 -11.97
CA GLU A 144 20.41 8.92 -10.63
C GLU A 144 21.15 8.09 -9.57
N ALA A 145 21.37 6.79 -9.83
CA ALA A 145 22.12 5.94 -8.94
C ALA A 145 23.60 6.34 -8.82
N SER A 146 24.22 6.84 -9.90
CA SER A 146 25.60 7.35 -9.87
C SER A 146 25.67 8.70 -9.16
N GLN A 147 24.76 9.64 -9.45
CA GLN A 147 24.66 10.90 -8.71
C GLN A 147 24.42 10.67 -7.22
N LYS A 148 23.62 9.67 -6.84
CA LYS A 148 23.44 9.24 -5.45
C LYS A 148 24.72 8.71 -4.78
N LYS A 149 25.67 8.19 -5.56
CA LYS A 149 26.98 7.75 -5.08
C LYS A 149 28.02 8.87 -5.11
N ASP A 150 27.94 9.77 -6.08
CA ASP A 150 28.82 10.93 -6.26
C ASP A 150 28.45 12.12 -5.36
N TYR A 151 27.67 11.89 -4.29
CA TYR A 151 27.41 12.92 -3.28
C TYR A 151 28.72 13.36 -2.60
N ASP A 152 29.19 14.55 -2.95
CA ASP A 152 30.33 15.22 -2.31
C ASP A 152 30.09 15.38 -0.79
N PHE A 153 30.78 14.57 0.03
CA PHE A 153 30.73 14.67 1.49
C PHE A 153 31.00 16.10 2.01
N ARG A 154 31.87 16.85 1.31
CA ARG A 154 32.19 18.25 1.65
C ARG A 154 30.98 19.18 1.53
N LYS A 155 30.13 19.00 0.50
CA LYS A 155 28.92 19.81 0.31
C LYS A 155 27.90 19.52 1.41
N ARG A 156 27.71 18.25 1.76
CA ARG A 156 26.81 17.84 2.86
C ARG A 156 27.25 18.39 4.23
N VAL A 157 28.55 18.34 4.53
CA VAL A 157 29.08 18.93 5.77
C VAL A 157 28.92 20.46 5.77
N GLY A 158 29.06 21.09 4.60
CA GLY A 158 28.77 22.52 4.42
C GLY A 158 27.31 22.87 4.69
N GLU A 159 26.37 22.13 4.11
CA GLU A 159 24.92 22.30 4.31
C GLU A 159 24.50 22.07 5.77
N ILE A 160 25.06 21.05 6.44
CA ILE A 160 24.81 20.82 7.87
C ILE A 160 25.31 22.01 8.70
N ARG A 161 26.51 22.52 8.41
CA ARG A 161 27.05 23.70 9.10
C ARG A 161 26.20 24.95 8.85
N GLN A 162 25.72 25.17 7.63
CA GLN A 162 24.83 26.28 7.30
C GLN A 162 23.49 26.16 8.05
N GLY A 163 22.87 24.97 8.04
CA GLY A 163 21.64 24.72 8.80
C GLY A 163 21.82 24.92 10.33
N GLU A 164 22.98 24.58 10.88
CA GLU A 164 23.29 24.87 12.29
C GLU A 164 23.46 26.37 12.57
N ILE A 165 24.07 27.11 11.63
CA ILE A 165 24.23 28.56 11.73
C ILE A 165 22.86 29.24 11.67
N ASP A 166 22.01 28.85 10.71
CA ASP A 166 20.68 29.41 10.52
C ASP A 166 19.79 29.12 11.74
N SER A 167 19.79 27.88 12.25
CA SER A 167 19.06 27.53 13.48
C SER A 167 19.56 28.35 14.69
N LYS A 168 20.86 28.61 14.79
CA LYS A 168 21.41 29.49 15.84
C LYS A 168 20.98 30.94 15.65
N MET A 169 20.91 31.43 14.42
CA MET A 169 20.46 32.78 14.10
C MET A 169 18.97 32.95 14.38
N GLU A 170 18.12 32.00 14.01
CA GLU A 170 16.69 31.98 14.36
C GLU A 170 16.46 31.93 15.87
N LYS A 171 17.24 31.12 16.60
CA LYS A 171 17.21 31.10 18.08
C LYS A 171 17.64 32.43 18.69
N ARG A 172 18.62 33.12 18.10
CA ARG A 172 19.03 34.47 18.53
C ARG A 172 17.99 35.52 18.20
N ALA A 173 17.39 35.48 17.01
CA ALA A 173 16.34 36.39 16.58
C ALA A 173 15.07 36.23 17.43
N SER A 174 14.64 35.00 17.70
CA SER A 174 13.51 34.71 18.59
C SER A 174 13.78 35.13 20.04
N ARG A 175 15.00 34.98 20.56
CA ARG A 175 15.39 35.52 21.88
C ARG A 175 15.35 37.05 21.92
N LYS A 176 15.82 37.74 20.86
CA LYS A 176 15.74 39.21 20.77
C LYS A 176 14.29 39.71 20.62
N ALA A 177 13.45 39.00 19.87
CA ALA A 177 12.02 39.30 19.75
C ALA A 177 11.28 39.10 21.08
N LYS A 178 11.65 38.09 21.86
CA LYS A 178 11.11 37.90 23.23
C LYS A 178 11.59 38.99 24.18
N LYS A 179 12.88 39.38 24.12
CA LYS A 179 13.41 40.48 24.94
C LYS A 179 12.74 41.83 24.63
N SER A 180 12.57 42.18 23.35
CA SER A 180 11.88 43.42 22.96
C SER A 180 10.39 43.42 23.32
N LYS A 181 9.70 42.27 23.22
CA LYS A 181 8.33 42.14 23.73
C LYS A 181 8.27 42.32 25.25
N ASN A 182 9.18 41.69 26.01
CA ASN A 182 9.25 41.88 27.46
C ASN A 182 9.62 43.32 27.84
N GLN A 183 10.46 44.00 27.06
CA GLN A 183 10.84 45.38 27.30
C GLN A 183 9.67 46.34 27.03
N ASN A 184 8.89 46.11 25.98
CA ASN A 184 7.64 46.85 25.72
C ASN A 184 6.52 46.57 26.73
N THR A 185 6.50 45.40 27.37
CA THR A 185 5.58 45.14 28.50
C THR A 185 6.08 45.81 29.78
N ILE A 186 7.39 45.82 30.03
CA ILE A 186 7.99 46.53 31.17
C ILE A 186 7.79 48.06 31.04
N ASP A 187 7.91 48.63 29.84
CA ASP A 187 7.64 50.06 29.61
C ASP A 187 6.14 50.43 29.71
N ASN A 188 5.22 49.46 29.58
CA ASN A 188 3.80 49.68 29.88
C ASN A 188 3.46 49.47 31.37
N ASP A 189 4.21 48.62 32.09
CA ASP A 189 4.06 48.42 33.54
C ASP A 189 4.87 49.44 34.38
N GLN A 190 5.73 50.26 33.76
CA GLN A 190 6.46 51.37 34.41
C GLN A 190 5.58 52.57 34.83
N GLN A 191 4.25 52.45 34.75
CA GLN A 191 3.34 53.36 35.46
C GLN A 191 3.03 52.94 36.90
N ASP A 192 3.43 51.73 37.36
CA ASP A 192 3.06 51.20 38.68
C ASP A 192 4.24 50.58 39.48
N ASP A 193 5.41 51.23 39.60
CA ASP A 193 6.56 50.66 40.34
C ASP A 193 7.10 51.52 41.50
N GLN A 194 6.46 51.41 42.67
CA GLN A 194 7.07 51.73 43.98
C GLN A 194 7.27 50.47 44.87
N GLY A 195 7.23 49.26 44.30
CA GLY A 195 7.21 48.00 45.08
C GLY A 195 8.33 46.99 44.81
N ASN A 196 9.09 47.09 43.71
CA ASN A 196 10.02 46.01 43.31
C ASN A 196 11.37 45.96 44.05
N ASP A 197 11.73 46.99 44.83
CA ASP A 197 13.09 47.11 45.37
C ASP A 197 13.37 46.11 46.51
N GLU A 198 12.32 45.58 47.16
CA GLU A 198 12.44 44.58 48.22
C GLU A 198 12.48 43.14 47.66
N MET A 199 11.72 42.84 46.61
CA MET A 199 11.77 41.53 45.94
C MET A 199 13.09 41.27 45.22
N ALA A 200 13.74 42.30 44.66
CA ALA A 200 15.06 42.18 44.03
C ALA A 200 16.18 41.83 45.03
N ARG A 201 16.05 42.28 46.29
CA ARG A 201 16.97 41.95 47.40
C ARG A 201 16.77 40.53 47.92
N ILE A 202 15.52 40.03 47.94
CA ILE A 202 15.21 38.65 48.35
C ILE A 202 15.67 37.64 47.28
N MET A 203 15.61 38.01 45.99
CA MET A 203 16.04 37.17 44.87
C MET A 203 17.55 37.23 44.53
N GLY A 204 18.36 37.89 45.36
CA GLY A 204 19.82 37.81 45.30
C GLY A 204 20.49 38.49 44.10
N PHE A 205 19.81 39.41 43.41
CA PHE A 205 20.44 40.25 42.37
C PHE A 205 21.19 41.41 43.02
N THR A 206 22.34 41.12 43.63
CA THR A 206 23.35 42.13 43.98
C THR A 206 24.35 42.23 42.84
N GLY A 207 24.59 43.45 42.35
CA GLY A 207 25.38 43.73 41.15
C GLY A 207 26.79 43.14 41.22
N PHE A 208 27.12 42.25 40.29
CA PHE A 208 28.48 41.78 40.07
C PHE A 208 29.22 42.84 39.23
N GLY A 209 29.75 43.85 39.92
CA GLY A 209 30.67 44.84 39.38
C GLY A 209 32.10 44.50 39.78
N GLY A 210 32.82 43.87 38.84
CA GLY A 210 34.24 43.52 38.86
C GLY A 210 34.64 42.94 37.52
#